data_AF-A0A2N5U2Z0-F1
#
_entry.id   AF-A0A2N5U2Z0-F1
#
_cell.length_a   1.000
_cell.length_b   1.000
_cell.length_c   1.000
_cell.angle_alpha   90.00
_cell.angle_beta   90.00
_cell.angle_gamma   90.00
#
_symmetry.space_group_name_H-M   'P 1'
#
loop_
_entity.id
_entity.type
_entity.pdbx_description
1 polymer ?
#
loop_
_entity_poly.entity_id
_entity_poly.type
_entity_poly.pdbx_seq_one_letter_code
_entity_poly.pdbx_strand_id
1 'polypeptide(L)' 'MINKRFKIKELGSAKHLLGMKVTQLDSCVLLTQTQYIEDTLTKYGCQDLFFF' A
#
# COMPACT_ATOMS: atom_id res chain seq x y z
N MET A 1 13.29 20.82 12.07
CA MET A 1 13.32 19.72 11.08
C MET A 1 13.87 18.46 11.73
N ILE A 2 13.08 17.39 11.74
CA ILE A 2 13.32 16.17 12.52
C ILE A 2 14.63 15.44 12.10
N ASN A 3 15.03 15.56 10.82
CA ASN A 3 16.30 15.09 10.26
C ASN A 3 17.57 15.69 10.90
N LYS A 4 17.50 16.83 11.60
CA LYS A 4 18.67 17.40 12.30
C LYS A 4 18.90 16.78 13.68
N ARG A 5 17.88 16.19 14.29
CA ARG A 5 17.94 15.58 15.62
C ARG A 5 18.02 14.06 15.57
N PHE A 6 17.50 13.45 14.51
CA PHE A 6 17.49 12.01 14.33
C PHE A 6 18.13 11.66 12.99
N LYS A 7 19.07 10.73 13.01
CA LYS A 7 19.72 10.22 11.80
C LYS A 7 18.73 9.31 11.08
N ILE A 8 17.84 9.93 10.31
CA ILE A 8 16.82 9.22 9.54
C ILE A 8 17.51 8.63 8.31
N LYS A 9 17.33 7.33 8.13
CA LYS A 9 17.86 6.58 7.00
C LYS A 9 16.91 6.77 5.82
N GLU A 10 17.44 7.23 4.69
CA GLU A 10 16.71 7.27 3.42
C GLU A 10 16.50 5.83 2.94
N LEU A 11 15.25 5.36 2.95
CA LEU A 11 14.87 4.00 2.58
C LEU A 11 14.39 3.89 1.11
N GLY A 12 14.43 5.00 0.37
CA GLY A 12 13.85 5.10 -0.98
C GLY A 12 12.32 5.18 -0.96
N SER A 13 11.71 5.03 -2.14
CA SER A 13 10.25 5.09 -2.28
C SER A 13 9.56 3.99 -1.50
N ALA A 14 8.58 4.36 -0.66
CA ALA A 14 7.74 3.41 0.05
C ALA A 14 6.98 2.56 -0.96
N LYS A 15 7.11 1.23 -0.85
CA LYS A 15 6.36 0.26 -1.66
C LYS A 15 5.09 -0.23 -0.97
N HIS A 16 5.11 -0.22 0.37
CA HIS A 16 3.98 -0.62 1.19
C HIS A 16 3.84 0.34 2.37
N LEU A 17 2.60 0.65 2.74
CA LEU A 17 2.25 1.46 3.89
C LEU A 17 1.06 0.79 4.58
N LEU A 18 1.24 0.35 5.83
CA LEU A 18 0.19 -0.34 6.60
C LEU A 18 -0.43 -1.54 5.85
N GLY A 19 0.37 -2.27 5.07
CA GLY A 19 -0.11 -3.38 4.23
C GLY A 19 -0.77 -2.97 2.91
N MET A 20 -0.98 -1.67 2.67
CA MET A 20 -1.45 -1.13 1.39
C MET A 20 -0.27 -1.01 0.43
N LYS A 21 -0.48 -1.35 -0.84
CA LYS A 21 0.51 -1.10 -1.90
C LYS A 21 0.54 0.39 -2.21
N VAL A 22 1.75 0.94 -2.26
CA VAL A 22 2.00 2.34 -2.58
C VAL A 22 2.57 2.42 -4.00
N THR A 23 1.93 3.20 -4.85
CA THR A 23 2.42 3.51 -6.19
C THR A 23 2.60 5.03 -6.28
N GLN A 24 3.85 5.46 -6.38
CA GLN A 24 4.18 6.87 -6.58
C GLN A 24 4.08 7.17 -8.08
N LEU A 25 3.20 8.10 -8.43
CA LEU A 25 3.05 8.67 -9.77
C LEU A 25 3.59 10.11 -9.74
N ASP A 26 3.89 10.68 -10.89
CA ASP A 26 4.52 12.01 -10.97
C ASP A 26 3.65 13.12 -10.32
N SER A 27 2.33 12.95 -10.33
CA SER A 27 1.37 13.93 -9.83
C SER A 27 0.67 13.53 -8.52
N CYS A 28 0.74 12.25 -8.13
CA CYS A 28 0.01 11.76 -6.95
C CYS A 28 0.60 10.47 -6.38
N VAL A 29 0.14 10.10 -5.19
CA VAL A 29 0.45 8.81 -4.58
C VAL A 29 -0.83 7.99 -4.55
N LEU A 30 -0.81 6.85 -5.24
CA LEU A 30 -1.90 5.89 -5.22
C LEU A 30 -1.65 4.85 -4.12
N LEU A 31 -2.66 4.64 -3.28
CA LEU A 31 -2.67 3.60 -2.26
C LEU A 31 -3.73 2.56 -2.64
N THR A 32 -3.35 1.30 -2.79
CA THR A 32 -4.30 0.22 -3.11
C THR A 32 -4.26 -0.90 -2.08
N GLN A 33 -5.43 -1.49 -1.82
CA GLN A 33 -5.62 -2.67 -0.97
C GLN A 33 -6.14 -3.87 -1.77
N THR A 34 -5.94 -3.87 -3.09
CA THR A 34 -6.51 -4.90 -3.97
C THR A 34 -6.15 -6.31 -3.50
N GLN A 35 -4.89 -6.55 -3.13
CA GLN A 35 -4.46 -7.85 -2.58
C GLN A 35 -5.20 -8.22 -1.29
N TYR A 36 -5.36 -7.27 -0.36
CA TYR A 36 -6.07 -7.52 0.89
C TYR A 36 -7.55 -7.87 0.65
N ILE A 37 -8.18 -7.19 -0.32
CA ILE A 37 -9.57 -7.46 -0.71
C ILE A 37 -9.66 -8.87 -1.31
N GLU A 38 -8.79 -9.21 -2.26
CA GLU A 38 -8.74 -10.54 -2.88
C GLU A 38 -8.52 -11.66 -1.85
N ASP A 39 -7.58 -11.47 -0.93
CA ASP A 39 -7.29 -12.42 0.15
C ASP A 39 -8.49 -12.59 1.08
N THR A 40 -9.18 -11.48 1.39
CA THR A 40 -10.38 -11.49 2.24
C THR A 40 -11.53 -12.23 1.55
N LEU A 41 -11.83 -11.90 0.30
CA LEU A 41 -12.87 -12.57 -0.48
C LEU A 41 -12.56 -14.06 -0.61
N THR A 42 -11.30 -14.41 -0.85
CA THR A 42 -10.88 -15.81 -0.91
C THR A 42 -11.08 -16.53 0.41
N LYS A 43 -10.70 -15.91 1.53
CA LYS A 43 -10.86 -16.47 2.87
C LYS A 43 -12.32 -16.79 3.22
N TYR A 44 -13.27 -16.00 2.74
CA TYR A 44 -14.69 -16.16 3.03
C TYR A 44 -15.50 -16.84 1.90
N GLY A 45 -14.85 -17.21 0.80
CA GLY A 45 -15.51 -17.85 -0.35
C GLY A 45 -16.44 -16.90 -1.11
N CYS A 46 -16.07 -15.62 -1.19
CA CYS A 46 -16.85 -14.54 -1.80
C CYS A 46 -16.19 -13.98 -3.08
N GLN A 47 -15.37 -14.77 -3.79
CA GLN A 47 -14.63 -14.28 -4.96
C GLN A 47 -15.55 -13.79 -6.09
N ASP A 48 -16.79 -14.23 -6.11
CA ASP A 48 -17.83 -13.87 -7.07
C ASP A 48 -18.39 -12.45 -6.89
N LEU A 49 -18.20 -11.82 -5.72
CA LEU A 49 -18.71 -10.49 -5.40
C LEU A 49 -17.87 -9.34 -5.96
N PHE A 50 -16.71 -9.63 -6.56
CA PHE A 50 -15.75 -8.61 -6.97
C PHE A 50 -15.10 -8.98 -8.31
N PHE A 51 -15.72 -8.54 -9.41
CA PHE A 51 -15.14 -8.57 -10.74
C PHE A 51 -14.92 -7.13 -11.22
N PHE A 52 -13.69 -6.80 -11.63
CA PHE A 52 -13.33 -5.56 -12.33
C PHE A 52 -12.95 -5.87 -13.78
#